data_AF-A0A852ZHF4-F1
#
_entry.id   AF-A0A852ZHF4-F1
#
_cell.length_a   1.000
_cell.length_b   1.000
_cell.length_c   1.000
_cell.angle_alpha   90.00
_cell.angle_beta   90.00
_cell.angle_gamma   90.00
#
_symmetry.space_group_name_H-M   'P 1'
#
loop_
_entity.id
_entity.type
_entity.pdbx_description
1 polymer ?
#
loop_
_entity_poly.entity_id
_entity_poly.type
_entity_poly.pdbx_seq_one_letter_code
_entity_poly.pdbx_strand_id
1 'polypeptide(L)'
;MTAVGTVSAGVLLGYARAVLSGTTAMPKTRAPRIAAVLARQALEETVQQLCTSAGAPLSDATMRSRLISLRFLVSRDHAGRIADLAEAAWNGLSGACHHHAFELTPTVGEVHGLINCVAELTVFASTVAAKTADER
;
A
#
# COMPACT_ATOMS: atom_id res chain seq x y z
N MET A 1 -14.17 -10.98 19.53
CA MET A 1 -13.63 -10.36 18.30
C MET A 1 -12.76 -11.39 17.61
N THR A 2 -13.32 -12.09 16.62
CA THR A 2 -12.57 -13.04 15.80
C THR A 2 -11.53 -12.29 14.99
N ALA A 3 -10.26 -12.68 15.11
CA ALA A 3 -9.21 -12.20 14.23
C ALA A 3 -9.62 -12.54 12.78
N VAL A 4 -10.11 -11.55 12.04
CA VAL A 4 -10.16 -11.62 10.59
C VAL A 4 -8.73 -11.90 10.17
N GLY A 5 -8.48 -13.05 9.55
CA GLY A 5 -7.16 -13.37 9.04
C GLY A 5 -6.73 -12.25 8.12
N THR A 6 -5.76 -11.44 8.55
CA THR A 6 -5.24 -10.35 7.76
C THR A 6 -4.46 -10.95 6.59
N VAL A 7 -4.94 -10.67 5.38
CA VAL A 7 -4.23 -11.07 4.15
C VAL A 7 -2.96 -10.22 4.07
N SER A 8 -1.81 -10.85 3.83
CA SER A 8 -0.54 -10.12 3.77
C SER A 8 -0.50 -9.11 2.62
N ALA A 9 0.25 -8.02 2.81
CA ALA A 9 0.46 -6.99 1.79
C ALA A 9 0.91 -7.59 0.44
N GLY A 10 1.83 -8.56 0.47
CA GLY A 10 2.33 -9.23 -0.73
C GLY A 10 1.25 -9.99 -1.51
N VAL A 11 0.32 -10.66 -0.81
CA VAL A 11 -0.79 -11.37 -1.45
C VAL A 11 -1.76 -10.39 -2.10
N LEU A 12 -2.13 -9.31 -1.40
CA LEU A 12 -2.99 -8.25 -1.92
C LEU A 12 -2.38 -7.58 -3.16
N LEU A 13 -1.07 -7.31 -3.12
CA LEU A 13 -0.32 -6.76 -4.24
C LEU A 13 -0.28 -7.72 -5.44
N GLY A 14 -0.13 -9.03 -5.18
CA GLY A 14 -0.23 -10.07 -6.19
C GLY A 14 -1.59 -10.06 -6.91
N TYR A 15 -2.68 -9.96 -6.15
CA TYR A 15 -4.02 -9.82 -6.72
C TYR A 15 -4.19 -8.52 -7.52
N ALA A 16 -3.69 -7.39 -7.03
CA ALA A 16 -3.75 -6.12 -7.76
C ALA A 16 -3.08 -6.26 -9.16
N ARG A 17 -1.91 -6.89 -9.22
CA ARG A 17 -1.19 -7.17 -10.48
C ARG A 17 -1.94 -8.15 -11.40
N ALA A 18 -2.50 -9.21 -10.84
CA ALA A 18 -3.25 -10.20 -11.61
C ALA A 18 -4.51 -9.59 -12.24
N VAL A 19 -5.21 -8.73 -11.50
CA VAL A 19 -6.35 -7.98 -12.00
C VAL A 19 -5.94 -7.01 -13.11
N LEU A 20 -4.90 -6.21 -12.89
CA LEU A 20 -4.50 -5.18 -13.86
C LEU A 20 -3.94 -5.78 -15.16
N SER A 21 -3.26 -6.93 -15.08
CA SER A 21 -2.74 -7.67 -16.25
C SER A 21 -3.80 -8.43 -17.03
N GLY A 22 -5.03 -8.54 -16.51
CA GLY A 22 -6.10 -9.34 -17.12
C GLY A 22 -5.95 -10.85 -16.91
N THR A 23 -5.07 -11.27 -16.01
CA THR A 23 -4.94 -12.69 -15.60
C THR A 23 -6.21 -13.17 -14.89
N THR A 24 -6.85 -12.28 -14.13
CA THR A 24 -8.14 -12.54 -13.49
C THR A 24 -9.29 -12.14 -14.43
N ALA A 25 -10.22 -13.06 -14.70
CA ALA A 25 -11.38 -12.81 -15.54
C ALA A 25 -12.32 -11.76 -14.90
N MET A 26 -12.35 -10.55 -15.46
CA MET A 26 -13.30 -9.50 -15.09
C MET A 26 -13.52 -8.49 -16.22
N PRO A 27 -14.56 -7.65 -16.15
CA PRO A 27 -14.76 -6.57 -17.12
C PRO A 27 -13.57 -5.60 -17.14
N LYS A 28 -12.98 -5.38 -18.33
CA LYS A 28 -11.81 -4.49 -18.52
C LYS A 28 -12.05 -3.07 -18.01
N THR A 29 -13.29 -2.59 -18.05
CA THR A 29 -13.70 -1.27 -17.56
C THR A 29 -13.60 -1.11 -16.04
N ARG A 30 -13.58 -2.22 -15.28
CA ARG A 30 -13.51 -2.21 -13.81
C ARG A 30 -12.14 -2.62 -13.28
N ALA A 31 -11.31 -3.25 -14.12
CA ALA A 31 -10.01 -3.79 -13.72
C ALA A 31 -9.07 -2.75 -13.08
N PRO A 32 -8.87 -1.54 -13.65
CA PRO A 32 -8.01 -0.54 -13.02
C PRO A 32 -8.45 -0.16 -11.61
N ARG A 33 -9.76 0.00 -11.39
CA ARG A 33 -10.31 0.37 -10.09
C ARG A 33 -10.17 -0.74 -9.06
N ILE A 34 -10.48 -1.97 -9.45
CA ILE A 34 -10.34 -3.12 -8.55
C ILE A 34 -8.86 -3.33 -8.19
N ALA A 35 -7.95 -3.19 -9.15
CA ALA A 35 -6.52 -3.22 -8.89
C ALA A 35 -6.09 -2.09 -7.93
N ALA A 36 -6.61 -0.87 -8.10
CA ALA A 36 -6.33 0.25 -7.20
C ALA A 36 -6.83 -0.02 -5.76
N VAL A 37 -8.02 -0.58 -5.58
CA VAL A 37 -8.54 -0.96 -4.26
C VAL A 37 -7.64 -1.99 -3.59
N LEU A 38 -7.25 -3.04 -4.31
CA LEU A 38 -6.37 -4.09 -3.78
C LEU A 38 -4.97 -3.55 -3.43
N ALA A 39 -4.41 -2.69 -4.29
CA ALA A 39 -3.14 -2.02 -4.03
C ALA A 39 -3.23 -1.08 -2.82
N ARG A 40 -4.36 -0.40 -2.61
CA ARG A 40 -4.60 0.45 -1.43
C ARG A 40 -4.61 -0.37 -0.14
N GLN A 41 -5.24 -1.55 -0.15
CA GLN A 41 -5.19 -2.47 0.99
C GLN A 41 -3.77 -2.99 1.25
N ALA A 42 -3.03 -3.34 0.20
CA ALA A 42 -1.63 -3.73 0.32
C ALA A 42 -0.76 -2.61 0.93
N LEU A 43 -1.02 -1.35 0.57
CA LEU A 43 -0.35 -0.17 1.12
C LEU A 43 -0.67 0.03 2.60
N GLU A 44 -1.95 -0.04 3.00
CA GLU A 44 -2.36 0.10 4.40
C GLU A 44 -1.69 -0.95 5.30
N GLU A 45 -1.65 -2.20 4.84
CA GLU A 45 -0.98 -3.30 5.52
C GLU A 45 0.54 -3.09 5.58
N THR A 46 1.16 -2.63 4.48
CA THR A 46 2.61 -2.31 4.45
C THR A 46 2.97 -1.21 5.44
N VAL A 47 2.18 -0.13 5.51
CA VAL A 47 2.42 0.98 6.46
C VAL A 47 2.19 0.51 7.89
N GLN A 48 1.19 -0.32 8.15
CA GLN A 48 0.97 -0.95 9.46
C GLN A 48 2.20 -1.77 9.89
N GLN A 49 2.78 -2.56 8.98
CA GLN A 49 3.98 -3.35 9.25
C GLN A 49 5.20 -2.48 9.54
N LEU A 50 5.39 -1.39 8.79
CA LEU A 50 6.49 -0.44 9.03
C LEU A 50 6.37 0.23 10.39
N CYS A 51 5.19 0.74 10.73
CA CYS A 51 4.92 1.34 12.04
C CYS A 51 5.17 0.34 13.18
N THR A 52 4.70 -0.90 13.01
CA THR A 52 4.91 -1.98 13.99
C THR A 52 6.40 -2.33 14.16
N SER A 53 7.15 -2.42 13.06
CA SER A 53 8.59 -2.72 13.08
C SER A 53 9.40 -1.60 13.73
N ALA A 54 8.92 -0.36 13.63
CA ALA A 54 9.48 0.79 14.34
C ALA A 54 9.06 0.88 15.82
N GLY A 55 8.34 -0.12 16.35
CA GLY A 55 7.89 -0.16 17.75
C GLY A 55 6.66 0.70 18.06
N ALA A 56 5.99 1.25 17.04
CA ALA A 56 4.82 2.11 17.18
C ALA A 56 3.66 1.55 16.34
N PRO A 57 2.91 0.54 16.83
CA PRO A 57 1.91 -0.15 16.01
C PRO A 57 0.75 0.75 15.55
N LEU A 58 0.39 1.82 16.27
CA LEU A 58 -0.63 2.79 15.83
C LEU A 58 -1.95 2.14 15.38
N SER A 59 -2.39 1.10 16.11
CA SER A 59 -3.51 0.23 15.71
C SER A 59 -4.83 0.99 15.48
N ASP A 60 -5.11 1.99 16.30
CA ASP A 60 -6.34 2.80 16.21
C ASP A 60 -6.16 4.10 15.39
N ALA A 61 -4.95 4.34 14.87
CA ALA A 61 -4.67 5.54 14.11
C ALA A 61 -5.26 5.46 12.70
N THR A 62 -5.79 6.57 12.22
CA THR A 62 -6.19 6.68 10.81
C THR A 62 -5.00 6.48 9.89
N MET A 63 -5.24 6.07 8.64
CA MET A 63 -4.15 5.91 7.67
C MET A 63 -3.35 7.21 7.49
N ARG A 64 -4.03 8.37 7.48
CA ARG A 64 -3.38 9.68 7.40
C ARG A 64 -2.46 9.95 8.59
N SER A 65 -2.90 9.61 9.80
CA SER A 65 -2.07 9.70 11.02
C SER A 65 -0.85 8.79 10.93
N ARG A 66 -1.01 7.54 10.45
CA ARG A 66 0.11 6.61 10.27
C ARG A 66 1.14 7.14 9.27
N LEU A 67 0.71 7.73 8.15
CA LEU A 67 1.62 8.35 7.17
C LEU A 67 2.42 9.52 7.75
N ILE A 68 1.78 10.37 8.58
CA ILE A 68 2.47 11.46 9.29
C ILE A 68 3.51 10.88 10.26
N SER A 69 3.13 9.89 11.06
CA SER A 69 4.04 9.23 12.00
C SER A 69 5.20 8.53 11.29
N LEU A 70 4.96 7.91 10.13
CA LEU A 70 5.96 7.17 9.36
C LEU A 70 7.19 8.04 9.03
N ARG A 71 6.99 9.35 8.78
CA ARG A 71 8.07 10.32 8.55
C ARG A 71 9.08 10.40 9.70
N PHE A 72 8.64 10.11 10.93
CA PHE A 72 9.46 10.17 12.14
C PHE A 72 9.92 8.79 12.62
N LEU A 73 9.24 7.73 12.21
CA LEU A 73 9.49 6.37 12.66
C LEU A 73 10.54 5.62 11.82
N VAL A 74 10.68 5.93 10.53
CA VAL A 74 11.68 5.29 9.67
C VAL A 74 13.06 5.94 9.92
N SER A 75 14.12 5.13 9.97
CA SER A 75 15.51 5.57 10.19
C SER A 75 15.98 6.60 9.16
N ARG A 76 16.80 7.56 9.61
CA ARG A 76 17.15 8.81 8.88
C ARG A 76 17.60 8.62 7.43
N ASP A 77 18.31 7.53 7.11
CA ASP A 77 18.88 7.34 5.78
C ASP A 77 17.84 7.08 4.67
N HIS A 78 16.65 6.59 5.03
CA HIS A 78 15.59 6.24 4.06
C HIS A 78 14.24 6.91 4.36
N ALA A 79 14.15 7.66 5.47
CA ALA A 79 12.90 8.17 6.04
C ALA A 79 12.11 9.08 5.10
N GLY A 80 12.78 10.04 4.46
CA GLY A 80 12.13 10.99 3.55
C GLY A 80 11.50 10.28 2.36
N ARG A 81 12.30 9.49 1.63
CA ARG A 81 11.85 8.78 0.43
C ARG A 81 10.69 7.83 0.71
N ILE A 82 10.80 6.99 1.75
CA ILE A 82 9.77 5.97 2.03
C ILE A 82 8.45 6.62 2.45
N ALA A 83 8.50 7.65 3.29
CA ALA A 83 7.29 8.35 3.70
C ALA A 83 6.65 9.15 2.55
N ASP A 84 7.45 9.83 1.72
CA ASP A 84 6.97 10.54 0.53
C ASP A 84 6.34 9.57 -0.48
N LEU A 85 6.97 8.42 -0.70
CA LEU A 85 6.47 7.38 -1.60
C LEU A 85 5.15 6.80 -1.09
N ALA A 86 5.04 6.54 0.22
CA ALA A 86 3.81 6.04 0.83
C ALA A 86 2.67 7.06 0.75
N GLU A 87 2.96 8.34 0.97
CA GLU A 87 1.97 9.42 0.85
C GLU A 87 1.52 9.62 -0.61
N ALA A 88 2.46 9.63 -1.56
CA ALA A 88 2.15 9.72 -2.99
C ALA A 88 1.28 8.54 -3.46
N ALA A 89 1.65 7.31 -3.06
CA ALA A 89 0.89 6.12 -3.38
C ALA A 89 -0.52 6.16 -2.75
N TRP A 90 -0.63 6.58 -1.49
CA TRP A 90 -1.92 6.68 -0.79
C TRP A 90 -2.86 7.68 -1.47
N ASN A 91 -2.36 8.88 -1.79
CA ASN A 91 -3.15 9.92 -2.44
C ASN A 91 -3.62 9.46 -3.83
N GLY A 92 -2.70 8.91 -4.65
CA GLY A 92 -3.03 8.43 -5.98
C GLY A 92 -4.03 7.26 -5.98
N LEU A 93 -3.84 6.28 -5.09
CA LEU A 93 -4.75 5.13 -4.97
C LEU A 93 -6.12 5.53 -4.43
N SER A 94 -6.16 6.43 -3.46
CA SER A 94 -7.43 6.96 -2.92
C SER A 94 -8.21 7.70 -4.00
N GLY A 95 -7.53 8.52 -4.82
CA GLY A 95 -8.13 9.16 -5.99
C GLY A 95 -8.65 8.15 -7.01
N ALA A 96 -7.85 7.14 -7.36
CA ALA A 96 -8.24 6.08 -8.30
C ALA A 96 -9.42 5.20 -7.81
N CYS A 97 -9.69 5.19 -6.50
CA CYS A 97 -10.82 4.46 -5.91
C CYS A 97 -12.13 5.25 -5.95
N HIS A 98 -12.08 6.59 -5.96
CA HIS A 98 -13.28 7.44 -5.98
C HIS A 98 -13.72 7.76 -7.42
N HIS A 99 -15.02 7.91 -7.61
CA HIS A 99 -15.59 8.47 -8.84
C HIS A 99 -16.36 9.72 -8.48
N HIS A 100 -15.88 10.87 -8.93
CA HIS A 100 -16.78 11.98 -9.21
C HIS A 100 -17.32 11.84 -10.63
N ALA A 101 -18.58 12.24 -10.86
CA ALA A 101 -19.31 12.02 -12.12
C ALA A 101 -18.63 12.60 -13.37
N PHE A 102 -17.60 13.43 -13.20
CA PHE A 102 -16.83 14.09 -14.24
C PHE A 102 -15.35 13.70 -14.27
N GLU A 103 -14.92 12.77 -13.41
CA GLU A 103 -13.53 12.31 -13.38
C GLU A 103 -13.30 11.20 -14.40
N LEU A 104 -12.19 11.34 -15.13
CA LEU A 104 -11.70 10.30 -16.03
C LEU A 104 -11.40 9.05 -15.22
N THR A 105 -11.72 7.88 -15.78
CA THR A 105 -11.35 6.60 -15.16
C THR A 105 -9.81 6.54 -15.09
N PRO A 106 -9.23 6.11 -13.96
CA PRO A 106 -7.78 5.98 -13.87
C PRO A 106 -7.27 5.06 -14.97
N THR A 107 -6.24 5.50 -15.67
CA THR A 107 -5.62 4.73 -16.74
C THR A 107 -4.90 3.51 -16.17
N VAL A 108 -4.76 2.47 -17.00
CA VAL A 108 -3.97 1.28 -16.64
C VAL A 108 -2.54 1.67 -16.26
N GLY A 109 -1.95 2.65 -16.96
CA GLY A 109 -0.60 3.15 -16.69
C GLY A 109 -0.46 3.82 -15.33
N GLU A 110 -1.40 4.67 -14.94
CA GLU A 110 -1.42 5.31 -13.62
C GLU A 110 -1.55 4.27 -12.50
N VAL A 111 -2.50 3.34 -12.61
CA VAL A 111 -2.67 2.28 -11.60
C VAL A 111 -1.44 1.38 -11.54
N HIS A 112 -0.82 1.06 -12.68
CA HIS A 112 0.41 0.29 -12.72
C HIS A 112 1.57 1.00 -12.01
N GLY A 113 1.73 2.31 -12.23
CA GLY A 113 2.72 3.12 -11.53
C GLY A 113 2.51 3.11 -10.01
N LEU A 114 1.27 3.28 -9.56
CA LEU A 114 0.92 3.23 -8.14
C LEU A 114 1.18 1.85 -7.53
N ILE A 115 0.85 0.76 -8.24
CA ILE A 115 1.18 -0.61 -7.81
C ILE A 115 2.69 -0.79 -7.63
N ASN A 116 3.52 -0.20 -8.50
CA ASN A 116 4.97 -0.29 -8.37
C ASN A 116 5.50 0.48 -7.15
N CYS A 117 4.92 1.64 -6.84
CA CYS A 117 5.24 2.35 -5.59
C CYS A 117 4.93 1.47 -4.37
N VAL A 118 3.77 0.82 -4.34
CA VAL A 118 3.41 -0.11 -3.25
C VAL A 118 4.37 -1.30 -3.20
N ALA A 119 4.77 -1.85 -4.35
CA ALA A 119 5.72 -2.95 -4.41
C ALA A 119 7.08 -2.59 -3.80
N GLU A 120 7.61 -1.41 -4.11
CA GLU A 120 8.85 -0.90 -3.51
C GLU A 120 8.73 -0.80 -1.98
N LEU A 121 7.61 -0.25 -1.49
CA LEU A 121 7.33 -0.15 -0.06
C LEU A 121 7.22 -1.52 0.63
N THR A 122 6.55 -2.49 0.00
CA THR A 122 6.39 -3.85 0.55
C THR A 122 7.74 -4.57 0.64
N VAL A 123 8.62 -4.41 -0.36
CA VAL A 123 9.99 -4.96 -0.32
C VAL A 123 10.78 -4.31 0.82
N PHE A 124 10.71 -2.99 0.96
CA PHE A 124 11.36 -2.27 2.06
C PHE A 124 10.86 -2.77 3.42
N ALA A 125 9.55 -2.87 3.63
CA ALA A 125 8.95 -3.36 4.86
C ALA A 125 9.40 -4.78 5.22
N SER A 126 9.45 -5.68 4.23
CA SER A 126 9.95 -7.05 4.44
C SER A 126 11.43 -7.09 4.86
N THR A 127 12.25 -6.17 4.33
CA THR A 127 13.67 -6.06 4.66
C THR A 127 13.86 -5.55 6.09
N VAL A 128 13.09 -4.53 6.49
CA VAL A 128 13.11 -3.99 7.86
C VAL A 128 12.67 -5.06 8.86
N ALA A 129 11.57 -5.77 8.57
CA ALA A 129 11.07 -6.84 9.44
C ALA A 129 12.10 -7.97 9.63
N ALA A 130 12.81 -8.37 8.56
CA ALA A 130 13.88 -9.37 8.63
C ALA A 130 15.03 -8.91 9.54
N LYS A 131 15.42 -7.63 9.47
CA LYS A 131 16.46 -7.06 10.33
C LYS A 131 16.05 -7.02 11.81
N THR A 132 14.81 -6.60 12.10
CA THR A 132 14.31 -6.55 13.48
C THR A 132 14.21 -7.93 14.13
N ALA A 133 14.02 -9.00 13.33
CA ALA A 133 14.00 -10.37 13.84
C ALA A 133 15.40 -10.91 14.20
N ASP A 134 16.46 -10.45 13.54
CA ASP A 134 17.85 -10.86 13.80
C ASP A 134 18.45 -10.19 15.05
N GLU A 135 17.92 -9.02 15.44
CA GLU A 135 18.35 -8.26 16.62
C GLU A 135 17.65 -8.69 17.93
N ARG A 136 16.74 -9.67 17.89
CA ARG A 136 15.98 -10.20 19.05
C ARG A 136 16.40 -11.60 19.43
#